data_AF-A0A972URQ6-F1
#
_entry.id   AF-A0A972URQ6-F1
#
_cell.length_a   1.000
_cell.length_b   1.000
_cell.length_c   1.000
_cell.angle_alpha   90.00
_cell.angle_beta   90.00
_cell.angle_gamma   90.00
#
_symmetry.space_group_name_H-M   'P 1'
#
loop_
_entity.id
_entity.type
_entity.pdbx_description
1 polymer ?
#
loop_
_entity_poly.entity_id
_entity_poly.type
_entity_poly.pdbx_seq_one_letter_code
_entity_poly.pdbx_strand_id
1 'polypeptide(L)' 'MDHIERLVEPGRVHRRVYTDPEIFDLEMDRIFGRIWVFVGHESQVPKPGDWIRSRMGARQIIVTRD' A
#
# COMPACT_ATOMS: atom_id res chain seq x y z
N MET A 1 6.30 12.70 16.58
CA MET A 1 4.97 12.74 15.91
C MET A 1 4.63 14.15 15.43
N ASP A 2 4.98 15.21 16.18
CA ASP A 2 4.81 16.65 15.90
C ASP A 2 5.47 17.27 14.65
N HIS A 3 5.99 16.48 13.69
CA HIS A 3 6.70 17.05 12.53
C HIS A 3 6.16 16.62 11.16
N ILE A 4 5.26 15.65 11.08
CA ILE A 4 4.72 15.15 9.79
C ILE A 4 3.86 16.21 9.12
N GLU A 5 3.08 16.97 9.89
CA GLU A 5 2.18 18.02 9.39
C GLU A 5 2.91 19.13 8.63
N ARG A 6 4.19 19.35 8.94
CA ARG A 6 5.02 20.37 8.26
C ARG A 6 5.71 19.84 6.99
N LEU A 7 5.54 18.56 6.65
CA LEU A 7 6.19 17.97 5.47
C LEU A 7 5.44 18.27 4.17
N VAL A 8 4.18 18.69 4.24
CA VAL A 8 3.35 19.05 3.09
C VAL A 8 2.78 20.43 3.33
N GLU A 9 3.08 21.35 2.43
CA GLU A 9 2.55 22.72 2.45
C GLU A 9 1.96 23.06 1.06
N PRO A 10 1.11 24.09 0.95
CA PRO A 10 0.59 24.51 -0.34
C PRO A 10 1.72 24.77 -1.35
N GLY A 11 1.71 24.03 -2.45
CA GLY A 11 2.70 24.17 -3.53
C GLY A 11 4.09 23.57 -3.25
N ARG A 12 4.34 22.91 -2.10
CA ARG A 12 5.61 22.23 -1.84
C ARG A 12 5.50 21.00 -0.96
N VAL A 13 6.34 20.01 -1.22
CA VAL A 13 6.46 18.79 -0.41
C VAL A 13 7.92 18.59 -0.02
N HIS A 14 8.16 18.35 1.26
CA HIS A 14 9.49 18.08 1.77
C HIS A 14 9.97 16.70 1.30
N ARG A 15 11.19 16.61 0.75
CA ARG A 15 11.77 15.39 0.14
C ARG A 15 11.65 14.13 1.01
N ARG A 16 11.71 14.29 2.34
CA ARG A 16 11.65 13.19 3.31
C ARG A 16 10.40 12.31 3.14
N VAL A 17 9.28 12.87 2.68
CA VAL A 17 8.07 12.09 2.39
C VAL A 17 8.36 10.90 1.47
N TYR A 18 9.33 11.01 0.57
CA TYR A 18 9.66 9.96 -0.40
C TYR A 18 10.82 9.05 0.02
N THR A 19 11.62 9.43 1.02
CA THR A 19 12.91 8.77 1.30
C THR A 19 13.09 8.33 2.75
N ASP A 20 12.29 8.83 3.67
CA ASP A 20 12.45 8.61 5.10
C ASP A 20 11.85 7.23 5.49
N PRO A 21 12.67 6.28 5.99
CA PRO A 21 12.18 4.96 6.36
C PRO A 21 11.10 4.97 7.45
N GLU A 22 11.16 5.92 8.39
CA GLU A 22 10.15 6.02 9.45
C GLU A 22 8.78 6.42 8.90
N ILE A 23 8.77 7.28 7.87
CA ILE A 23 7.54 7.67 7.18
C ILE A 23 6.98 6.47 6.43
N PHE A 24 7.83 5.72 5.73
CA PHE A 24 7.42 4.51 5.02
C PHE A 24 6.75 3.49 5.96
N ASP A 25 7.34 3.22 7.13
CA ASP A 25 6.77 2.27 8.10
C ASP A 25 5.41 2.76 8.62
N LEU A 26 5.26 4.06 8.85
CA LEU A 26 3.98 4.66 9.23
C LEU A 26 2.93 4.56 8.12
N GLU A 27 3.31 4.73 6.86
CA GLU A 27 2.39 4.54 5.72
C GLU A 27 1.92 3.08 5.64
N MET A 28 2.82 2.12 5.85
CA MET A 28 2.46 0.69 5.83
C MET A 28 1.42 0.35 6.90
N ASP A 29 1.53 0.91 8.11
CA ASP A 29 0.59 0.68 9.22
C ASP A 29 -0.71 1.47 9.09
N ARG A 30 -0.62 2.77 8.78
CA ARG A 30 -1.77 3.69 8.87
C ARG A 30 -2.56 3.83 7.58
N ILE A 31 -1.92 3.60 6.43
CA ILE A 31 -2.55 3.73 5.11
C ILE A 31 -2.76 2.35 4.52
N PHE A 32 -1.69 1.67 4.12
CA PHE A 32 -1.80 0.41 3.37
C PHE A 32 -2.36 -0.76 4.19
N GLY A 33 -2.31 -0.68 5.52
CA GLY A 33 -2.96 -1.64 6.42
C GLY A 33 -4.47 -1.41 6.60
N ARG A 34 -5.03 -0.31 6.10
CA ARG A 34 -6.41 0.11 6.40
C ARG A 34 -7.26 0.45 5.17
N ILE A 35 -6.64 0.81 4.05
CA ILE A 35 -7.36 1.15 2.82
C ILE A 35 -7.61 -0.09 1.96
N TRP A 36 -8.56 0.04 1.02
CA TRP A 36 -8.72 -0.91 -0.07
C TRP A 36 -7.54 -0.81 -1.03
N VAL A 37 -6.84 -1.92 -1.24
CA VAL A 37 -5.73 -2.03 -2.19
C VAL A 37 -6.17 -2.91 -3.35
N PHE A 38 -5.93 -2.45 -4.57
CA PHE A 38 -6.19 -3.26 -5.76
C PHE A 38 -5.22 -4.46 -5.79
N VAL A 39 -5.76 -5.67 -5.81
CA VAL A 39 -4.96 -6.91 -5.75
C VAL A 39 -4.99 -7.71 -7.05
N GLY A 40 -5.94 -7.43 -7.95
CA GLY A 40 -6.08 -8.10 -9.23
C GLY A 40 -7.48 -7.92 -9.82
N HIS A 41 -7.64 -8.40 -11.06
CA HIS A 41 -8.90 -8.44 -11.79
C HIS A 41 -9.45 -9.87 -11.84
N GLU A 42 -10.77 -10.02 -11.84
CA GLU A 42 -11.46 -11.32 -11.88
C GLU A 42 -11.00 -12.21 -13.04
N SER A 43 -10.77 -11.65 -14.22
CA SER A 43 -10.33 -12.43 -15.39
C SER A 43 -8.95 -13.10 -15.22
N GLN A 44 -8.17 -12.72 -14.21
CA GLN A 44 -6.88 -13.34 -13.90
C GLN A 44 -7.03 -14.66 -13.15
N VAL A 45 -8.21 -14.91 -12.55
CA VAL A 45 -8.56 -16.14 -11.81
C VAL A 45 -9.94 -16.62 -12.26
N PRO A 46 -10.11 -17.01 -13.53
CA PRO A 46 -11.44 -17.26 -14.10
C PRO A 46 -12.16 -18.47 -13.48
N LYS A 47 -11.42 -19.48 -12.98
CA LYS A 47 -11.99 -20.74 -12.48
C LYS A 47 -11.72 -20.95 -10.98
N PRO A 48 -12.56 -21.72 -10.27
CA PRO A 48 -12.24 -22.18 -8.92
C PRO A 48 -10.89 -22.90 -8.86
N GLY A 49 -10.08 -22.57 -7.85
CA GLY A 49 -8.71 -23.06 -7.68
C GLY A 49 -7.64 -22.26 -8.41
N ASP A 50 -8.01 -21.34 -9.32
CA ASP A 50 -7.04 -20.42 -9.91
C ASP A 50 -6.56 -19.41 -8.85
N TRP A 51 -5.28 -19.09 -8.87
CA TRP A 51 -4.68 -18.15 -7.95
C TRP A 51 -3.64 -17.24 -8.62
N ILE A 52 -3.46 -16.06 -8.05
CA ILE A 52 -2.38 -15.14 -8.40
C ILE A 52 -1.65 -14.66 -7.15
N ARG A 53 -0.36 -14.34 -7.30
CA ARG A 53 0.40 -13.63 -6.28
C ARG A 53 0.19 -12.13 -6.46
N SER A 54 -0.12 -11.44 -5.38
CA SER A 54 -0.24 -9.99 -5.35
C SER A 54 0.49 -9.40 -4.12
N ARG A 55 0.36 -8.09 -3.92
CA ARG A 55 1.03 -7.36 -2.85
C ARG A 55 0.10 -6.32 -2.24
N MET A 56 0.14 -6.23 -0.90
CA MET A 56 -0.53 -5.17 -0.13
C MET A 56 0.52 -4.50 0.76
N GLY A 57 0.85 -3.23 0.47
CA GLY A 57 1.93 -2.53 1.16
C GLY A 57 3.25 -3.29 1.02
N ALA A 58 3.90 -3.66 2.13
CA ALA A 58 5.11 -4.50 2.12
C ALA A 58 4.84 -6.01 2.11
N ARG A 59 3.57 -6.45 2.22
CA ARG A 59 3.19 -7.86 2.41
C ARG A 59 2.85 -8.53 1.07
N GLN A 60 3.37 -9.72 0.83
CA GLN A 60 2.93 -10.57 -0.28
C GLN A 60 1.67 -11.34 0.12
N ILE A 61 0.73 -11.48 -0.81
CA ILE A 61 -0.53 -12.20 -0.60
C ILE A 61 -0.83 -13.13 -1.77
N ILE A 62 -1.68 -14.12 -1.53
CA ILE A 62 -2.26 -15.00 -2.55
C ILE A 62 -3.74 -14.65 -2.66
N VAL A 63 -4.18 -14.36 -3.89
CA VAL A 63 -5.59 -14.19 -4.22
C VAL A 63 -6.03 -15.46 -4.91
N THR A 64 -7.05 -16.13 -4.37
CA THR A 64 -7.61 -17.38 -4.90
C THR A 64 -9.08 -17.20 -5.22
N ARG A 65 -9.58 -17.96 -6.20
CA ARG A 65 -11.00 -18.15 -6.43
C ARG A 65 -11.44 -19.47 -5.80
N ASP A 66 -12.40 -19.39 -4.89
CA ASP A 66 -13.04 -20.57 -4.29
C ASP A 66 -14.10 -21.19 -5.21
#